data_AF-A0A5C7AS72-F1
#
_entry.id   AF-A0A5C7AS72-F1
#
_cell.length_a   1.000
_cell.length_b   1.000
_cell.length_c   1.000
_cell.angle_alpha   90.00
_cell.angle_beta   90.00
_cell.angle_gamma   90.00
#
_symmetry.space_group_name_H-M   'P 1'
#
loop_
_entity.id
_entity.type
_entity.pdbx_description
1 polymer ?
#
loop_
_entity_poly.entity_id
_entity_poly.type
_entity_poly.pdbx_seq_one_letter_code
_entity_poly.pdbx_strand_id
1 'polypeptide(L)'
;MQKSFNIYLILAAFATIVFTQSCVEAEDLATPNVASPVLVLLEGSSFSAASPVTVGSRFLELDKTNILDYTKGIDSIPVPNLNIAVFINNTNEVAKLVTDTGGSAELVISWADLGLSEATIGSSVRLEFSGTYKNVAFRKYHTVRVK
;
A
#
# COMPACT_ATOMS: atom_id res chain seq x y z
N MET A 1 19.21 60.93 -33.67
CA MET A 1 20.06 59.73 -33.52
C MET A 1 19.17 58.49 -33.46
N GLN A 2 18.98 57.80 -34.59
CA GLN A 2 18.28 56.51 -34.62
C GLN A 2 19.22 55.45 -34.04
N LYS A 3 18.90 54.92 -32.86
CA LYS A 3 19.60 53.76 -32.31
C LYS A 3 19.17 52.55 -33.14
N SER A 4 20.05 52.05 -34.00
CA SER A 4 19.88 50.78 -34.70
C SER A 4 19.83 49.67 -33.64
N PHE A 5 18.61 49.31 -33.24
CA PHE A 5 18.37 48.22 -32.30
C PHE A 5 18.87 46.93 -32.96
N ASN A 6 19.91 46.32 -32.37
CA ASN A 6 20.68 45.27 -33.00
C ASN A 6 19.86 43.97 -33.03
N ILE A 7 19.04 43.82 -34.08
CA ILE A 7 17.99 42.80 -34.20
C ILE A 7 18.55 41.37 -34.17
N TYR A 8 19.82 41.21 -34.53
CA TYR A 8 20.57 39.96 -34.43
C TYR A 8 20.74 39.48 -32.98
N LEU A 9 20.78 40.40 -32.02
CA LEU A 9 20.91 40.07 -30.59
C LEU A 9 19.58 39.57 -30.01
N ILE A 10 18.45 40.09 -30.50
CA ILE A 10 17.12 39.54 -30.18
C ILE A 10 16.94 38.15 -30.81
N LEU A 11 17.34 38.00 -32.08
CA LEU A 11 17.20 36.73 -32.80
C LEU A 11 18.05 35.61 -32.17
N ALA A 12 19.25 35.94 -31.72
CA ALA A 12 20.12 35.01 -30.98
C ALA A 12 19.53 34.62 -29.61
N ALA A 13 18.97 35.59 -28.87
CA ALA A 13 18.32 35.32 -27.60
C ALA A 13 17.05 34.45 -27.75
N PHE A 14 16.28 34.66 -28.81
CA PHE A 14 15.09 33.85 -29.10
C PHE A 14 15.46 32.43 -29.52
N ALA A 15 16.54 32.24 -30.28
CA ALA A 15 17.04 30.93 -30.66
C ALA A 15 17.45 30.08 -29.43
N THR A 16 18.08 30.68 -28.42
CA THR A 16 18.45 29.97 -27.18
C THR A 16 17.25 29.55 -26.32
N ILE A 17 16.13 30.28 -26.36
CA ILE A 17 14.93 29.96 -25.55
C ILE A 17 14.17 28.76 -26.15
N VAL A 18 14.28 28.51 -27.45
CA VAL A 18 13.60 27.39 -28.11
C VAL A 18 14.27 26.03 -27.80
N PHE A 19 15.55 26.01 -27.45
CA PHE A 19 16.29 24.78 -27.12
C PHE A 19 16.22 24.36 -25.64
N THR A 20 15.61 25.15 -24.75
CA THR A 20 15.44 24.77 -23.33
C THR A 20 14.09 24.13 -23.02
N GLN A 21 13.34 23.70 -24.04
CA GLN A 21 12.18 22.84 -23.84
C GLN A 21 12.70 21.46 -23.43
N SER A 22 12.86 21.23 -22.13
CA SER A 22 12.99 19.86 -21.61
C SER A 22 11.73 19.12 -22.04
N CYS A 23 11.88 18.24 -23.02
CA CYS A 23 10.89 17.22 -23.32
C CYS A 23 10.81 16.37 -22.05
N VAL A 24 9.89 16.72 -21.16
CA VAL A 24 9.48 15.81 -20.09
C VAL A 24 8.84 14.69 -20.87
N GLU A 25 9.58 13.59 -21.07
CA GLU A 25 8.96 12.36 -21.54
C GLU A 25 7.74 12.18 -20.66
N ALA A 26 6.56 12.08 -21.26
CA ALA A 26 5.34 11.84 -20.50
C ALA A 26 5.64 10.62 -19.64
N GLU A 27 5.82 10.83 -18.33
CA GLU A 27 5.98 9.72 -17.41
C GLU A 27 4.76 8.85 -17.66
N ASP A 28 5.01 7.65 -18.18
CA ASP A 28 3.99 6.67 -18.40
C ASP A 28 3.28 6.50 -17.05
N LEU A 29 2.06 7.03 -16.94
CA LEU A 29 1.20 6.91 -15.76
C LEU A 29 0.79 5.44 -15.54
N ALA A 30 1.37 4.49 -16.28
CA ALA A 30 1.42 3.09 -15.94
C ALA A 30 2.10 2.90 -14.58
N THR A 31 1.27 2.95 -13.53
CA THR A 31 1.62 2.39 -12.24
C THR A 31 1.98 0.92 -12.47
N PRO A 32 3.17 0.44 -12.08
CA PRO A 32 3.56 -0.94 -12.32
C PRO A 32 2.55 -1.87 -11.62
N ASN A 33 1.76 -2.58 -12.42
CA ASN A 33 0.75 -3.52 -11.94
C ASN A 33 1.42 -4.84 -11.59
N VAL A 34 2.12 -4.86 -10.45
CA VAL A 34 2.69 -6.08 -9.90
C VAL A 34 1.60 -6.79 -9.10
N ALA A 35 1.23 -8.00 -9.52
CA ALA A 35 0.27 -8.80 -8.80
C ALA A 35 0.75 -9.09 -7.36
N SER A 36 -0.16 -9.03 -6.40
CA SER A 36 0.16 -9.40 -5.01
C SER A 36 0.65 -10.85 -4.97
N PRO A 37 1.79 -11.15 -4.33
CA PRO A 37 2.35 -12.48 -4.21
C PRO A 37 1.58 -13.37 -3.21
N VAL A 38 0.74 -12.75 -2.36
CA VAL A 38 -0.07 -13.43 -1.35
C VAL A 38 -1.51 -12.91 -1.37
N LEU A 39 -2.46 -13.81 -1.13
CA LEU A 39 -3.81 -13.47 -0.74
C LEU A 39 -3.83 -13.14 0.76
N VAL A 40 -4.33 -11.96 1.09
CA VAL A 40 -4.45 -11.48 2.47
C VAL A 40 -5.92 -11.36 2.83
N LEU A 41 -6.34 -12.11 3.84
CA LEU A 41 -7.68 -12.09 4.41
C LEU A 41 -7.62 -11.42 5.78
N LEU A 42 -8.50 -10.44 6.03
CA LEU A 42 -8.51 -9.63 7.24
C LEU A 42 -9.93 -9.60 7.80
N GLU A 43 -10.07 -9.92 9.08
CA GLU A 43 -11.34 -10.07 9.79
C GLU A 43 -11.39 -9.16 11.02
N GLY A 44 -12.60 -8.71 11.36
CA GLY A 44 -12.80 -7.72 12.43
C GLY A 44 -12.62 -6.29 11.94
N SER A 45 -13.73 -5.57 11.76
CA SER A 45 -13.73 -4.20 11.24
C SER A 45 -14.44 -3.20 12.15
N SER A 46 -15.08 -3.64 13.23
CA SER A 46 -15.89 -2.76 14.06
C SER A 46 -15.89 -3.17 15.53
N PHE A 47 -15.43 -2.26 16.38
CA PHE A 47 -15.20 -2.50 17.81
C PHE A 47 -15.81 -1.38 18.64
N SER A 48 -16.13 -1.66 19.90
CA SER A 48 -16.60 -0.61 20.81
C SER A 48 -15.45 0.34 21.16
N ALA A 49 -15.78 1.56 21.58
CA ALA A 49 -14.79 2.53 22.06
C ALA A 49 -13.96 2.03 23.26
N ALA A 50 -14.55 1.17 24.09
CA ALA A 50 -13.91 0.63 25.30
C ALA A 50 -13.14 -0.68 25.05
N SER A 51 -13.30 -1.31 23.87
CA SER A 51 -12.62 -2.55 23.53
C SER A 51 -11.38 -2.28 22.68
N PRO A 52 -10.32 -3.10 22.82
CA PRO A 52 -9.20 -3.06 21.88
C PRO A 52 -9.67 -3.43 20.46
N VAL A 53 -8.88 -3.02 19.47
CA VAL A 53 -9.01 -3.43 18.09
C VAL A 53 -8.34 -4.80 17.93
N THR A 54 -9.13 -5.79 17.52
CA THR A 54 -8.65 -7.16 17.27
C THR A 54 -8.88 -7.53 15.81
N VAL A 55 -7.81 -7.60 15.02
CA VAL A 55 -7.88 -7.97 13.60
C VAL A 55 -7.25 -9.34 13.40
N GLY A 56 -8.07 -10.32 13.03
CA GLY A 56 -7.61 -11.63 12.59
C GLY A 56 -7.08 -11.52 11.16
N SER A 57 -5.93 -12.14 10.88
CA SER A 57 -5.32 -12.09 9.56
C SER A 57 -4.85 -13.47 9.10
N ARG A 58 -5.01 -13.75 7.81
CA ARG A 58 -4.55 -14.98 7.17
C ARG A 58 -3.89 -14.69 5.83
N PHE A 59 -2.74 -15.29 5.60
CA PHE A 59 -1.87 -15.08 4.46
C PHE A 59 -1.67 -16.40 3.71
N LEU A 60 -2.04 -16.40 2.44
CA LEU A 60 -2.07 -17.59 1.60
C LEU A 60 -1.32 -17.32 0.30
N GLU A 61 -0.47 -18.24 -0.12
CA GLU A 61 -0.01 -18.31 -1.51
C GLU A 61 -1.11 -18.99 -2.34
N LEU A 62 -1.37 -18.45 -3.53
CA LEU A 62 -2.30 -19.05 -4.48
C LEU A 62 -1.51 -19.77 -5.57
N ASP A 63 -1.51 -21.10 -5.53
CA ASP A 63 -0.93 -21.91 -6.60
C ASP A 63 -1.94 -22.06 -7.73
N LYS A 64 -1.56 -21.54 -8.91
CA LYS A 64 -2.40 -21.49 -10.11
C LYS A 64 -2.07 -22.62 -11.10
N THR A 65 -1.19 -23.56 -10.76
CA THR A 65 -0.72 -24.64 -11.65
C THR A 65 -1.89 -25.41 -12.29
N ASN A 66 -2.99 -25.60 -11.56
CA ASN A 66 -4.16 -26.35 -12.02
C ASN A 66 -5.40 -25.48 -12.26
N ILE A 67 -5.26 -24.17 -12.49
CA ILE A 67 -6.39 -23.23 -12.58
C ILE A 67 -7.43 -23.59 -13.66
N LEU A 68 -7.02 -24.32 -14.71
CA LEU A 68 -7.92 -24.76 -15.80
C LEU A 68 -8.52 -26.17 -15.57
N ASP A 69 -8.05 -26.90 -14.55
CA ASP A 69 -8.62 -28.19 -14.15
C ASP A 69 -9.78 -27.93 -13.19
N TYR A 70 -11.01 -28.07 -13.69
CA TYR A 70 -12.24 -27.82 -12.93
C TYR A 70 -12.40 -28.74 -11.71
N THR A 71 -11.65 -29.84 -11.61
CA THR A 71 -11.67 -30.75 -10.46
C THR A 71 -10.70 -30.35 -9.36
N LYS A 72 -9.70 -29.52 -9.66
CA LYS A 72 -8.66 -29.07 -8.70
C LYS A 72 -8.75 -27.57 -8.42
N GLY A 73 -8.70 -26.74 -9.47
CA GLY A 73 -8.74 -25.28 -9.36
C GLY A 73 -7.46 -24.64 -8.83
N ILE A 74 -7.61 -23.58 -8.03
CA ILE A 74 -6.51 -22.85 -7.38
C ILE A 74 -6.32 -23.39 -5.97
N ASP A 75 -5.11 -23.81 -5.65
CA ASP A 75 -4.76 -24.25 -4.30
C ASP A 75 -4.37 -23.04 -3.43
N SER A 76 -4.87 -23.02 -2.19
CA SER A 76 -4.52 -21.99 -1.20
C SER A 76 -3.58 -22.56 -0.16
N ILE A 77 -2.32 -22.14 -0.19
CA ILE A 77 -1.25 -22.66 0.66
C ILE A 77 -0.94 -21.65 1.77
N PRO A 78 -1.07 -22.01 3.05
CA PRO A 78 -0.66 -21.15 4.16
C PRO A 78 0.80 -20.70 4.06
N VAL A 79 1.05 -19.43 4.36
CA VAL A 79 2.42 -18.88 4.39
C VAL A 79 2.88 -18.70 5.85
N PRO A 80 3.63 -19.65 6.43
CA PRO A 80 4.11 -19.55 7.79
C PRO A 80 5.36 -18.68 7.92
N ASN A 81 5.64 -18.21 9.13
CA ASN A 81 6.82 -17.40 9.48
C ASN A 81 6.99 -16.14 8.62
N LEU A 82 5.88 -15.59 8.12
CA LEU A 82 5.87 -14.38 7.32
C LEU A 82 5.86 -13.17 8.27
N ASN A 83 6.87 -12.30 8.13
CA ASN A 83 6.92 -11.04 8.87
C ASN A 83 5.96 -10.02 8.25
N ILE A 84 5.06 -9.50 9.06
CA ILE A 84 4.08 -8.49 8.69
C ILE A 84 4.31 -7.25 9.54
N ALA A 85 4.41 -6.10 8.89
CA ALA A 85 4.38 -4.80 9.54
C ALA A 85 3.02 -4.15 9.30
N VAL A 86 2.40 -3.65 10.36
CA VAL A 86 1.12 -2.95 10.30
C VAL A 86 1.38 -1.46 10.44
N PHE A 87 0.88 -0.67 9.49
CA PHE A 87 1.02 0.78 9.49
C PHE A 87 -0.33 1.49 9.58
N ILE A 88 -0.27 2.75 10.00
CA ILE A 88 -1.29 3.78 9.79
C ILE A 88 -0.66 4.96 9.05
N ASN A 89 -1.48 5.77 8.37
CA ASN A 89 -1.04 6.98 7.66
C ASN A 89 0.16 6.73 6.72
N ASN A 90 0.21 5.55 6.09
CA ASN A 90 1.24 5.06 5.18
C ASN A 90 2.64 4.81 5.79
N THR A 91 3.06 5.59 6.79
CA THR A 91 4.43 5.62 7.31
C THR A 91 4.57 5.20 8.77
N ASN A 92 3.52 5.27 9.57
CA ASN A 92 3.63 5.06 11.02
C ASN A 92 3.39 3.59 11.34
N GLU A 93 4.46 2.85 11.63
CA GLU A 93 4.35 1.46 12.05
C GLU A 93 3.75 1.38 13.46
N VAL A 94 2.71 0.58 13.62
CA VAL A 94 2.00 0.40 14.91
C VAL A 94 2.14 -1.01 15.47
N ALA A 95 2.50 -2.00 14.64
CA ALA A 95 2.72 -3.37 15.09
C ALA A 95 3.59 -4.18 14.13
N LYS A 96 4.23 -5.23 14.67
CA LYS A 96 4.87 -6.31 13.92
C LYS A 96 4.26 -7.64 14.31
N LEU A 97 3.92 -8.45 13.31
CA LEU A 97 3.33 -9.77 13.47
C LEU A 97 4.17 -10.80 12.71
N VAL A 98 4.09 -12.04 13.14
CA VAL A 98 4.68 -13.19 12.44
C VAL A 98 3.59 -14.24 12.28
N THR A 99 3.41 -14.76 11.07
CA THR A 99 2.39 -15.79 10.84
C THR A 99 2.78 -17.14 11.44
N ASP A 100 1.79 -17.84 11.97
CA ASP A 100 1.91 -19.20 12.48
C ASP A 100 1.96 -20.26 11.35
N THR A 101 1.95 -21.54 11.73
CA THR A 101 1.95 -22.67 10.78
C THR A 101 0.72 -22.71 9.86
N GLY A 102 -0.40 -22.11 10.28
CA GLY A 102 -1.62 -21.94 9.51
C GLY A 102 -1.62 -20.68 8.64
N GLY A 103 -0.50 -19.95 8.59
CA GLY A 103 -0.37 -18.69 7.86
C GLY A 103 -1.20 -17.57 8.48
N SER A 104 -1.53 -17.66 9.77
CA SER A 104 -2.40 -16.72 10.47
C SER A 104 -1.62 -15.87 11.47
N ALA A 105 -2.11 -14.66 11.73
CA ALA A 105 -1.62 -13.78 12.78
C ALA A 105 -2.77 -12.93 13.34
N GLU A 106 -2.65 -12.49 14.58
CA GLU A 106 -3.65 -11.63 15.22
C GLU A 106 -3.02 -10.31 15.64
N LEU A 107 -3.65 -9.20 15.23
CA LEU A 107 -3.36 -7.87 15.75
C LEU A 107 -4.28 -7.59 16.93
N VAL A 108 -3.72 -7.27 18.09
CA VAL A 108 -4.47 -6.71 19.23
C VAL A 108 -3.81 -5.39 19.62
N ILE A 109 -4.54 -4.28 19.48
CA ILE A 109 -3.99 -2.93 19.68
C ILE A 109 -5.05 -1.98 20.25
N SER A 110 -4.63 -0.99 21.03
CA SER A 110 -5.55 0.02 21.58
C SER A 110 -5.88 1.10 20.55
N TRP A 111 -7.02 1.79 20.72
CA TRP A 111 -7.36 2.95 19.89
C TRP A 111 -6.34 4.10 20.03
N ALA A 112 -5.78 4.29 21.23
CA ALA A 112 -4.78 5.31 21.49
C ALA A 112 -3.50 5.08 20.68
N ASP A 113 -3.03 3.82 20.60
CA ASP A 113 -1.85 3.45 19.81
C ASP A 113 -2.09 3.61 18.29
N LEU A 114 -3.36 3.58 17.86
CA LEU A 114 -3.79 3.89 16.50
C LEU A 114 -3.96 5.40 16.24
N GLY A 115 -3.63 6.26 17.21
CA GLY A 115 -3.72 7.71 17.11
C GLY A 115 -5.10 8.29 17.45
N LEU A 116 -6.01 7.48 18.02
CA LEU A 116 -7.30 7.95 18.56
C LEU A 116 -7.24 7.97 20.08
N SER A 117 -6.79 9.08 20.66
CA SER A 117 -6.70 9.26 22.12
C SER A 117 -8.06 9.10 22.82
N GLU A 118 -9.15 9.51 22.14
CA GLU A 118 -10.52 9.29 22.57
C GLU A 118 -11.32 8.65 21.43
N ALA A 119 -11.59 7.36 21.55
CA ALA A 119 -12.37 6.62 20.56
C ALA A 119 -13.84 7.05 20.60
N THR A 120 -14.26 7.86 19.63
CA THR A 120 -15.66 8.32 19.50
C THR A 120 -16.38 7.52 18.43
N ILE A 121 -17.65 7.18 18.65
CA ILE A 121 -18.49 6.47 17.66
C ILE A 121 -18.40 7.17 16.30
N GLY A 122 -18.20 6.37 15.24
CA GLY A 122 -18.02 6.88 13.87
C GLY A 122 -16.58 7.19 13.49
N SER A 123 -15.64 7.24 14.45
CA SER A 123 -14.21 7.31 14.15
C SER A 123 -13.75 6.04 13.43
N SER A 124 -12.78 6.19 12.53
CA SER A 124 -12.19 5.06 11.82
C SER A 124 -10.71 5.25 11.60
N VAL A 125 -9.99 4.14 11.52
CA VAL A 125 -8.55 4.10 11.20
C VAL A 125 -8.34 3.10 10.08
N ARG A 126 -7.57 3.50 9.07
CA ARG A 126 -7.13 2.60 8.00
C ARG A 126 -5.79 1.98 8.40
N LEU A 127 -5.80 0.68 8.59
CA LEU A 127 -4.65 -0.17 8.82
C LEU A 127 -4.07 -0.64 7.48
N GLU A 128 -2.77 -0.86 7.48
CA GLU A 128 -2.01 -1.27 6.29
C GLU A 128 -1.11 -2.45 6.66
N PHE A 129 -1.53 -3.64 6.27
CA PHE A 129 -0.76 -4.87 6.48
C PHE A 129 0.23 -5.02 5.33
N SER A 130 1.53 -4.91 5.64
CA SER A 130 2.62 -4.88 4.67
C SER A 130 3.60 -6.00 4.93
N GLY A 131 4.15 -6.58 3.87
CA GLY A 131 5.16 -7.62 3.98
C GLY A 131 5.90 -7.84 2.67
N THR A 132 6.78 -8.83 2.66
CA THR A 132 7.47 -9.29 1.45
C THR A 132 7.44 -10.79 1.41
N TYR A 133 7.04 -11.36 0.27
CA TYR A 133 7.03 -12.80 0.06
C TYR A 133 7.64 -13.11 -1.30
N LYS A 134 8.58 -14.06 -1.35
CA LYS A 134 9.35 -14.40 -2.57
C LYS A 134 9.92 -13.16 -3.27
N ASN A 135 10.50 -12.23 -2.50
CA ASN A 135 11.06 -10.95 -2.95
C ASN A 135 10.08 -9.96 -3.61
N VAL A 136 8.78 -10.20 -3.48
CA VAL A 136 7.74 -9.27 -3.93
C VAL A 136 7.08 -8.63 -2.71
N ALA A 137 7.12 -7.31 -2.64
CA ALA A 137 6.45 -6.56 -1.57
C ALA A 137 4.94 -6.55 -1.80
N PHE A 138 4.17 -6.55 -0.72
CA PHE A 138 2.72 -6.42 -0.77
C PHE A 138 2.20 -5.51 0.33
N ARG A 139 1.03 -4.93 0.09
CA ARG A 139 0.29 -4.13 1.07
C ARG A 139 -1.21 -4.36 0.92
N LYS A 140 -1.89 -4.59 2.04
CA LYS A 140 -3.34 -4.74 2.11
C LYS A 140 -3.92 -3.72 3.09
N TYR A 141 -4.89 -2.95 2.62
CA TYR A 141 -5.62 -1.99 3.43
C TYR A 141 -6.81 -2.67 4.14
N HIS A 142 -7.05 -2.27 5.39
CA HIS A 142 -8.22 -2.68 6.17
C HIS A 142 -8.68 -1.55 7.06
N THR A 143 -9.98 -1.26 7.08
CA THR A 143 -10.51 -0.16 7.90
C THR A 143 -11.21 -0.71 9.11
N VAL A 144 -10.81 -0.22 10.28
CA VAL A 144 -11.46 -0.49 11.56
C VAL A 144 -12.22 0.76 12.01
N ARG A 145 -13.40 0.58 12.61
CA ARG A 145 -14.26 1.69 13.05
C ARG A 145 -14.80 1.47 14.46
N VAL A 146 -15.02 2.58 15.15
CA VAL A 146 -15.70 2.61 16.45
C VAL A 146 -17.20 2.52 16.22
N LYS A 147 -17.86 1.54 16.84
CA LYS A 147 -19.32 1.38 16.88
C LYS A 147 -19.90 1.64 18.26
#